data_AF-S6A217-F1
#
_entry.id   AF-S6A217-F1
#
_cell.length_a   1.000
_cell.length_b   1.000
_cell.length_c   1.000
_cell.angle_alpha   90.00
_cell.angle_beta   90.00
_cell.angle_gamma   90.00
#
_symmetry.space_group_name_H-M   'P 1'
#
loop_
_entity.id
_entity.type
_entity.pdbx_description
1 polymer ?
#
loop_
_entity_poly.entity_id
_entity_poly.type
_entity_poly.pdbx_seq_one_letter_code
_entity_poly.pdbx_strand_id
1 'polypeptide(L)' 'MMRARPYLLTRSVVPENQESPIWFLRRSWLVPEQYVFRRNHFPYPSHLPDRVRVQIK' A
#
# COMPACT_ATOMS: atom_id res chain seq x y z
N MET A 1 -15.87 24.29 -14.74
CA MET A 1 -15.92 22.92 -14.18
C MET A 1 -14.69 22.70 -13.31
N MET A 2 -14.85 22.42 -12.00
CA MET A 2 -13.71 22.04 -11.16
C MET A 2 -13.19 20.68 -11.61
N ARG A 3 -11.93 20.61 -12.03
CA ARG A 3 -11.24 19.32 -12.24
C ARG A 3 -11.02 18.68 -10.87
N ALA A 4 -11.58 17.49 -10.66
CA ALA A 4 -11.26 16.68 -9.49
C ALA A 4 -9.76 16.37 -9.48
N ARG A 5 -9.08 16.66 -8.37
CA ARG A 5 -7.67 16.31 -8.17
C ARG A 5 -7.63 14.95 -7.49
N PRO A 6 -7.16 13.87 -8.15
CA PRO A 6 -7.06 12.56 -7.52
C PRO A 6 -6.03 12.57 -6.39
N TYR A 7 -6.32 11.86 -5.32
CA TYR A 7 -5.46 11.66 -4.13
C TYR A 7 -5.52 10.20 -3.69
N LEU A 8 -4.51 9.74 -2.94
CA LEU A 8 -4.50 8.40 -2.35
C LEU A 8 -5.69 8.22 -1.42
N LEU A 9 -6.35 7.08 -1.51
CA LEU A 9 -7.51 6.74 -0.70
C LEU A 9 -7.06 5.90 0.48
N THR A 10 -6.89 6.52 1.64
CA THR A 10 -6.65 5.80 2.90
C THR A 10 -7.98 5.28 3.44
N ARG A 11 -8.13 3.95 3.50
CA ARG A 11 -9.32 3.25 4.01
C ARG A 11 -9.24 3.01 5.52
N SER A 12 -8.04 2.71 6.01
CA SER A 12 -7.75 2.57 7.44
C SER A 12 -6.29 2.96 7.70
N VAL A 13 -6.02 3.50 8.88
CA VAL A 13 -4.66 3.85 9.32
C VAL A 13 -4.06 2.71 10.14
N VAL A 14 -4.87 2.00 10.94
CA VAL A 14 -4.43 0.91 11.82
C VAL A 14 -5.42 -0.26 11.71
N PRO A 15 -5.08 -1.35 11.00
CA PRO A 15 -3.89 -1.52 10.18
C PRO A 15 -3.93 -0.69 8.89
N GLU A 16 -2.77 -0.30 8.36
CA GLU A 16 -2.69 0.57 7.17
C GLU A 16 -3.36 -0.09 5.97
N ASN A 17 -4.33 0.60 5.37
CA ASN A 17 -4.98 0.22 4.13
C ASN A 17 -5.11 1.44 3.22
N GLN A 18 -4.47 1.40 2.05
CA GLN A 18 -4.40 2.53 1.12
C GLN A 18 -4.52 2.04 -0.33
N GLU A 19 -5.33 2.75 -1.10
CA GLU A 19 -5.56 2.52 -2.53
C GLU A 19 -5.08 3.71 -3.36
N SER A 20 -4.59 3.45 -4.56
CA SER A 20 -4.19 4.47 -5.53
C SER A 20 -5.24 4.62 -6.62
N PRO A 21 -5.69 5.85 -6.94
CA PRO A 21 -6.55 6.07 -8.09
C PRO A 21 -5.88 5.60 -9.39
N ILE A 22 -6.67 5.04 -10.31
CA ILE A 22 -6.17 4.55 -11.61
C ILE A 22 -5.39 5.60 -12.41
N TRP A 23 -5.72 6.89 -12.21
CA TRP A 23 -5.03 8.04 -12.81
C TRP A 23 -3.54 8.11 -12.48
N PHE A 24 -3.12 7.57 -11.33
CA PHE A 24 -1.73 7.57 -10.89
C PHE A 24 -0.91 6.47 -11.55
N LEU A 25 -1.58 5.43 -12.07
CA LEU A 25 -0.94 4.24 -12.64
C LEU A 25 -0.59 4.38 -14.12
N ARG A 26 -1.02 5.48 -14.79
CA ARG A 26 -0.67 5.95 -16.16
C ARG A 26 -0.15 4.88 -17.15
N ARG A 27 -0.88 3.76 -17.30
CA ARG A 27 -0.52 2.62 -18.17
C ARG A 27 0.94 2.14 -18.04
N SER A 28 1.59 2.45 -16.91
CA SER A 28 2.93 1.97 -16.65
C SER A 28 2.85 0.48 -16.36
N TRP A 29 3.75 -0.28 -16.96
CA TRP A 29 3.84 -1.72 -16.71
C TRP A 29 4.31 -2.01 -15.27
N LEU A 30 5.07 -1.07 -14.67
CA LEU A 30 5.42 -1.06 -13.25
C LEU A 30 4.64 0.01 -12.51
N VAL A 31 4.07 -0.36 -11.38
CA VAL A 31 3.49 0.58 -10.43
C VAL A 31 4.63 1.23 -9.64
N PRO A 32 4.75 2.57 -9.62
CA PRO A 32 5.69 3.26 -8.74
C PRO A 32 5.45 2.87 -7.27
N GLU A 33 6.51 2.70 -6.49
CA GLU A 33 6.44 2.21 -5.11
C GLU A 33 5.43 2.97 -4.24
N GLN A 34 5.37 4.29 -4.37
CA GLN A 34 4.45 5.16 -3.64
C GLN A 34 2.97 4.95 -3.99
N TYR A 35 2.66 4.21 -5.05
CA TYR A 35 1.30 3.92 -5.51
C TYR A 35 0.92 2.44 -5.38
N VAL A 36 1.80 1.61 -4.82
CA VAL A 36 1.49 0.21 -4.53
C VAL A 36 0.39 0.16 -3.48
N PHE A 37 -0.64 -0.65 -3.76
CA PHE A 37 -1.75 -0.81 -2.83
C PHE A 37 -1.28 -1.43 -1.52
N ARG A 38 -1.82 -0.97 -0.40
CA ARG A 38 -1.55 -1.53 0.95
C ARG A 38 -2.84 -2.12 1.48
N ARG A 39 -2.81 -3.42 1.85
CA ARG A 39 -3.97 -4.14 2.39
C ARG A 39 -3.57 -5.02 3.57
N ASN A 40 -3.53 -4.42 4.76
CA ASN A 40 -3.14 -5.13 5.97
C ASN A 40 -4.37 -5.55 6.78
N HIS A 41 -4.37 -6.78 7.30
CA HIS A 41 -5.38 -7.25 8.27
C HIS A 41 -4.92 -7.05 9.72
N PHE A 42 -3.61 -6.87 9.94
CA PHE A 42 -2.98 -6.67 11.23
C PHE A 42 -1.95 -5.55 11.13
N PRO A 43 -1.59 -4.89 12.24
CA PRO A 43 -0.52 -3.89 12.25
C PRO A 43 0.80 -4.47 11.73
N TYR A 44 1.67 -3.61 11.20
CA TYR A 44 3.03 -4.00 10.89
C TYR A 44 3.76 -4.49 12.15
N PRO A 45 4.71 -5.43 12.02
CA PRO A 45 5.54 -5.85 13.14
C PRO A 45 6.25 -4.64 13.76
N SER A 46 6.09 -4.43 15.07
CA SER A 46 6.74 -3.33 15.79
C SER A 46 8.25 -3.54 15.96
N HIS A 47 8.68 -4.80 15.95
CA HIS A 47 10.08 -5.19 16.07
C HIS A 47 10.39 -6.26 15.04
N LEU A 48 11.46 -6.05 14.27
CA LEU A 48 12.05 -7.10 13.47
C LEU A 48 13.00 -7.89 14.38
N PRO A 49 12.88 -9.23 14.45
CA PRO A 49 13.85 -10.02 15.19
C PRO A 49 15.21 -10.00 14.47
N ASP A 50 16.31 -10.11 15.23
CA ASP A 50 17.67 -10.23 14.69
C ASP A 50 17.81 -11.41 13.71
N ARG A 51 16.91 -12.40 13.81
CA ARG A 51 16.86 -13.55 12.93
C ARG A 51 15.42 -13.92 12.57
N VAL A 52 15.10 -13.86 11.28
CA VAL A 52 13.85 -14.40 10.71
C VAL A 52 14.12 -15.81 10.21
N ARG A 53 13.21 -16.75 10.50
CA ARG A 53 13.24 -18.12 9.95
C ARG A 53 11.96 -18.36 9.16
N VAL A 54 12.11 -18.80 7.90
CA VAL A 54 10.98 -19.24 7.07
C VAL A 54 10.92 -20.75 7.14
N GLN A 55 9.77 -21.29 7.56
CA GLN A 55 9.52 -22.73 7.55
C GLN A 55 8.76 -23.10 6.28
N ILE A 56 9.37 -23.91 5.43
CA ILE A 56 8.72 -24.53 4.28
C ILE A 56 8.36 -25.95 4.73
N LYS A 57 7.08 -26.31 4.62
CA LYS A 57 6.61 -27.67 4.89
C LYS A 57 6.81 -28.55 3.68
#